data_AF-A0A1F9QH40-F1
#
_entry.id   AF-A0A1F9QH40-F1
#
_cell.length_a   1.000
_cell.length_b   1.000
_cell.length_c   1.000
_cell.angle_alpha   90.00
_cell.angle_beta   90.00
_cell.angle_gamma   90.00
#
_symmetry.space_group_name_H-M   'P 1'
#
loop_
_entity.id
_entity.type
_entity.pdbx_description
1 polymer ?
#
loop_
_entity_poly.entity_id
_entity_poly.type
_entity_poly.pdbx_seq_one_letter_code
_entity_poly.pdbx_strand_id
1 'polypeptide(L)' 'MNHGEFEKLKKRVFRFRELKNAISWSNRSKWPGYIIHGDDGSYWTCRPVDFDRLIKAGYEAAPIV' A
#
# COMPACT_ATOMS: atom_id res chain seq x y z
N MET A 1 -0.79 -15.79 -2.67
CA MET A 1 -1.51 -14.84 -3.55
C MET A 1 -1.24 -15.24 -4.99
N ASN A 2 -2.28 -15.41 -5.79
CA ASN A 2 -2.17 -15.68 -7.23
C ASN A 2 -1.83 -14.36 -7.98
N HIS A 3 -1.06 -14.43 -9.07
CA HIS A 3 -0.78 -13.29 -9.97
C HIS A 3 -2.02 -12.44 -10.31
N GLY A 4 -3.17 -13.06 -10.59
CA GLY A 4 -4.42 -12.35 -10.89
C GLY A 4 -5.06 -11.62 -9.69
N GLU A 5 -4.80 -12.06 -8.46
CA GLU A 5 -5.23 -11.34 -7.25
C GLU A 5 -4.36 -10.10 -7.01
N PHE A 6 -3.06 -10.24 -7.28
CA PHE A 6 -2.10 -9.14 -7.17
C PHE A 6 -2.40 -8.01 -8.16
N GLU A 7 -2.71 -8.34 -9.42
CA GLU A 7 -3.08 -7.33 -10.41
C GLU A 7 -4.41 -6.62 -10.06
N LYS A 8 -5.33 -7.30 -9.38
CA LYS A 8 -6.55 -6.66 -8.83
C LYS A 8 -6.24 -5.76 -7.65
N LEU A 9 -5.28 -6.13 -6.79
CA LEU A 9 -4.79 -5.32 -5.68
C LEU A 9 -4.10 -4.05 -6.18
N LYS A 10 -3.23 -4.16 -7.19
CA LYS A 10 -2.56 -3.01 -7.84
C LYS A 10 -3.54 -1.93 -8.33
N LYS A 11 -4.70 -2.33 -8.83
CA LYS A 11 -5.75 -1.39 -9.28
C LYS A 11 -6.45 -0.64 -8.15
N ARG A 12 -6.31 -1.12 -6.90
CA ARG A 12 -6.98 -0.56 -5.70
C ARG A 12 -6.03 0.23 -4.81
N VAL A 13 -4.73 0.15 -5.05
CA VAL A 13 -3.71 0.91 -4.33
C VAL A 13 -3.33 2.16 -5.12
N PHE A 14 -3.02 3.24 -4.40
CA PHE A 14 -2.42 4.42 -5.02
C PHE A 14 -0.91 4.36 -4.85
N ARG A 15 -0.19 4.64 -5.93
CA ARG A 15 1.27 4.57 -5.97
C ARG A 15 1.88 5.97 -5.97
N PHE A 16 2.88 6.16 -5.12
CA PHE A 16 3.63 7.39 -4.98
C PHE A 16 5.12 7.11 -5.10
N ARG A 17 5.89 8.02 -5.71
CA ARG A 17 7.35 7.92 -5.73
C ARG A 17 8.00 8.36 -4.42
N GLU A 18 7.32 9.22 -3.67
CA GLU A 18 7.85 9.78 -2.43
C GLU A 18 6.94 9.44 -1.25
N LEU A 19 7.55 9.01 -0.14
CA LEU A 19 6.84 8.66 1.09
C LEU A 19 5.97 9.81 1.60
N LYS A 20 6.46 11.05 1.53
CA LYS A 20 5.72 12.24 1.99
C LYS A 20 4.37 12.41 1.29
N ASN A 21 4.29 12.02 0.01
CA ASN A 21 3.06 12.12 -0.78
C ASN A 21 2.08 11.00 -0.38
N ALA A 22 2.59 9.79 -0.13
CA ALA A 22 1.80 8.68 0.37
C ALA A 22 1.21 8.99 1.76
N ILE A 23 2.02 9.57 2.66
CA ILE A 23 1.56 10.01 3.99
C ILE A 23 0.51 11.11 3.86
N SER A 24 0.78 12.16 3.07
CA SER A 24 -0.17 13.25 2.84
C SER A 24 -1.49 12.74 2.24
N TRP A 25 -1.45 11.74 1.35
CA TRP A 25 -2.65 11.14 0.79
C TRP A 25 -3.43 10.34 1.84
N SER A 26 -2.72 9.51 2.62
CA SER A 26 -3.33 8.71 3.70
C SER A 26 -4.00 9.59 4.75
N ASN A 27 -3.34 10.68 5.16
CA ASN A 27 -3.89 11.63 6.15
C ASN A 27 -5.14 12.38 5.67
N ARG A 28 -5.31 12.55 4.35
CA ARG A 28 -6.50 13.17 3.76
C ARG A 28 -7.61 12.16 3.49
N SER A 29 -7.30 10.86 3.52
CA SER A 29 -8.28 9.81 3.31
C SER A 29 -9.22 9.73 4.50
N LYS A 30 -10.51 9.54 4.21
CA LYS A 30 -11.53 9.29 5.25
C LYS A 30 -11.32 7.95 5.97
N TRP A 31 -10.56 7.04 5.37
CA TRP A 31 -10.34 5.69 5.86
C TRP A 31 -8.87 5.50 6.25
N PRO A 32 -8.58 4.77 7.34
CA PRO A 32 -7.21 4.44 7.72
C PRO A 32 -6.52 3.71 6.57
N GLY A 33 -5.48 4.33 6.03
CA GLY A 33 -4.66 3.77 4.97
C GLY A 33 -3.31 3.31 5.51
N TYR A 34 -2.80 2.20 5.00
CA TYR A 34 -1.46 1.70 5.28
C TYR A 34 -0.54 1.96 4.10
N ILE A 35 0.75 2.18 4.36
CA ILE A 35 1.76 2.38 3.34
C ILE A 35 2.66 1.15 3.24
N ILE A 36 2.82 0.65 2.02
CA ILE A 36 3.68 -0.49 1.68
C ILE A 36 4.84 0.02 0.83
N HIS A 37 6.04 -0.48 1.10
CA HIS A 37 7.19 -0.20 0.26
C HIS A 37 7.28 -1.27 -0.83
N GLY A 38 7.14 -0.84 -2.08
CA GLY A 38 7.32 -1.68 -3.25
C GLY A 38 8.80 -1.99 -3.50
N ASP A 39 9.03 -3.12 -4.15
CA ASP A 39 10.34 -3.53 -4.66
C ASP A 39 10.90 -2.57 -5.71
N ASP A 40 10.03 -1.87 -6.43
CA ASP A 40 10.35 -0.82 -7.40
C ASP A 40 10.72 0.54 -6.77
N GLY A 41 10.87 0.60 -5.44
CA GLY A 41 11.18 1.82 -4.68
C GLY A 41 10.02 2.80 -4.58
N SER A 42 8.80 2.35 -4.91
CA SER A 42 7.59 3.16 -4.78
C SER A 42 6.82 2.86 -3.50
N TYR A 43 5.93 3.77 -3.11
CA TYR A 43 5.12 3.68 -1.90
C TYR A 43 3.66 3.49 -2.27
N TRP A 44 3.03 2.45 -1.75
CA TRP A 44 1.64 2.09 -2.09
C TRP A 44 0.74 2.33 -0.89
N THR A 45 -0.32 3.12 -1.04
CA THR A 45 -1.34 3.27 0.00
C THR A 45 -2.45 2.25 -0.22
N CYS A 46 -2.78 1.47 0.80
CA CYS A 46 -3.78 0.41 0.75
C CYS A 46 -4.72 0.43 1.96
N ARG A 47 -5.82 -0.31 1.88
CA ARG A 47 -6.76 -0.49 3.00
C ARG A 47 -6.26 -1.57 3.97
N PRO A 48 -6.73 -1.60 5.24
CA PRO A 48 -6.28 -2.58 6.23
C PRO A 48 -6.44 -4.04 5.77
N VAL A 49 -7.56 -4.35 5.10
CA VAL A 49 -7.83 -5.69 4.56
C VAL A 49 -6.86 -6.11 3.45
N ASP A 50 -6.38 -5.15 2.67
CA ASP A 50 -5.44 -5.38 1.58
C ASP A 50 -4.01 -5.42 2.12
N PHE A 51 -3.72 -4.65 3.16
CA PHE A 51 -2.45 -4.64 3.89
C PHE A 51 -2.11 -6.03 4.43
N ASP A 52 -3.03 -6.66 5.18
CA ASP A 52 -2.81 -8.01 5.73
C ASP A 52 -2.50 -9.05 4.64
N ARG A 53 -3.12 -8.90 3.46
CA ARG A 53 -2.88 -9.80 2.32
C ARG A 53 -1.49 -9.58 1.71
N LEU A 54 -1.04 -8.33 1.64
CA LEU A 54 0.25 -7.96 1.09
C LEU A 54 1.40 -8.31 2.05
N ILE A 55 1.22 -8.13 3.35
CA ILE A 55 2.16 -8.61 4.38
C ILE A 55 2.31 -10.13 4.33
N LYS A 56 1.20 -10.88 4.27
CA LYS A 56 1.23 -12.34 4.11
C LYS A 56 1.87 -12.80 2.79
N ALA A 57 1.92 -11.93 1.79
CA ALA A 57 2.61 -12.18 0.53
C ALA A 57 4.10 -11.82 0.56
N GLY A 58 4.62 -11.32 1.69
CA GLY A 58 6.03 -11.00 1.87
C GLY A 58 6.42 -9.57 1.52
N TYR A 59 5.46 -8.66 1.32
CA TYR A 59 5.77 -7.24 1.11
C TYR A 59 6.10 -6.56 2.44
N GLU A 60 7.09 -5.68 2.41
CA GLU A 60 7.47 -4.88 3.57
C GLU A 60 6.57 -3.64 3.71
N ALA A 61 6.15 -3.38 4.94
CA ALA A 61 5.33 -2.23 5.27
C ALA A 61 6.08 -1.24 6.13
N ALA A 62 5.81 0.05 5.88
CA ALA A 62 6.16 1.10 6.82
C ALA A 62 4.90 1.40 7.66
N PRO A 63 4.91 1.19 8.99
CA PRO A 63 3.83 1.67 9.83
C PRO A 63 3.76 3.20 9.73
N ILE A 64 2.56 3.74 9.56
CA ILE A 64 2.32 5.18 9.68
C ILE A 64 2.20 5.45 11.18
N VAL A 65 3.20 6.12 11.75
CA VAL A 65 3.21 6.58 13.14
C VAL A 65 2.73 8.03 13.21
#